data_AF-A0A1V0BHZ6-F1
#
_entry.id   AF-A0A1V0BHZ6-F1
#
_cell.length_a   1.000
_cell.length_b   1.000
_cell.length_c   1.000
_cell.angle_alpha   90.00
_cell.angle_beta   90.00
_cell.angle_gamma   90.00
#
_symmetry.space_group_name_H-M   'P 1'
#
loop_
_entity.id
_entity.type
_entity.pdbx_description
1 polymer ?
#
loop_
_entity_poly.entity_id
_entity_poly.type
_entity_poly.pdbx_seq_one_letter_code
_entity_poly.pdbx_strand_id
1 'polypeptide(L)'
;MLSHSLKWTTLMGVLGAALLTSGCSYVKGFYGGKAQTQTATTAATVLYAPERHYAADISAARAYVSAQLPASQRMALLDVRDATEYRMGHPEGAFHVPYPRIYRQCQPHPSGAEQAQIRSDDGSECRYGVVPGSEVRMSAADFWQAVVDVLPYKDAPIAVLCRNAACAAEAANLLARPDLSVDPKLAGQGYRSVYVIKEGFVGAPMVATDVQTGRVLSTEKKAQAFKQSSGKTQLYAQPSVPVDADNDGKITQADWSGWRNFLGLPYVMSLQPSLLSEAAQPYYEKP
;
A
#
# COMPACT_ATOMS: atom_id res chain seq x y z
N MET A 1 -44.80 30.11 51.79
CA MET A 1 -44.10 31.41 51.74
C MET A 1 -42.66 31.16 52.16
N LEU A 2 -41.70 31.60 51.33
CA LEU A 2 -40.33 32.09 51.60
C LEU A 2 -39.57 31.51 52.81
N SER A 3 -38.28 31.25 52.81
CA SER A 3 -37.15 31.40 51.88
C SER A 3 -35.95 30.95 52.73
N HIS A 4 -35.10 30.05 52.24
CA HIS A 4 -33.85 29.73 52.95
C HIS A 4 -32.77 30.73 52.54
N SER A 5 -32.28 31.52 53.51
CA SER A 5 -31.13 32.41 53.35
C SER A 5 -29.83 31.76 53.82
N LEU A 6 -28.84 31.80 52.91
CA LEU A 6 -27.41 31.50 53.04
C LEU A 6 -26.69 32.26 54.19
N LYS A 7 -25.62 31.64 54.74
CA LYS A 7 -24.24 32.19 54.86
C LYS A 7 -23.31 31.14 55.52
N TRP A 8 -22.34 30.56 54.80
CA TRP A 8 -20.95 31.00 54.51
C TRP A 8 -19.93 30.23 55.36
N THR A 9 -19.08 29.44 54.70
CA THR A 9 -17.69 29.23 55.11
C THR A 9 -16.83 28.92 53.88
N THR A 10 -15.68 29.57 53.91
CA THR A 10 -14.59 29.73 52.95
C THR A 10 -13.98 28.41 52.46
N LEU A 11 -13.65 28.35 51.17
CA LEU A 11 -12.47 27.60 50.72
C LEU A 11 -11.77 28.35 49.59
N MET A 12 -10.50 28.67 49.81
CA MET A 12 -9.55 29.15 48.80
C MET A 12 -9.41 28.10 47.69
N GLY A 13 -9.49 28.53 46.44
CA GLY A 13 -9.23 27.72 45.26
C GLY A 13 -8.70 28.60 44.12
N VAL A 14 -7.40 28.50 43.90
CA VAL A 14 -6.55 28.99 42.80
C VAL A 14 -7.32 29.31 41.50
N LEU A 15 -7.23 30.57 41.05
CA LEU A 15 -7.54 30.96 39.68
C LEU A 15 -6.47 30.40 38.73
N GLY A 16 -6.82 29.35 37.99
CA GLY A 16 -6.11 28.93 36.78
C GLY A 16 -6.92 29.35 35.56
N ALA A 17 -6.42 30.29 34.77
CA ALA A 17 -7.02 30.72 33.52
C ALA A 17 -7.10 29.54 32.53
N ALA A 18 -8.32 29.10 32.20
CA ALA A 18 -8.55 28.16 31.12
C ALA A 18 -8.43 28.89 29.78
N LEU A 19 -7.23 28.86 29.19
CA LEU A 19 -7.03 29.13 27.77
C LEU A 19 -7.72 28.02 26.98
N LEU A 20 -8.88 28.33 26.41
CA LEU A 20 -9.52 27.56 25.35
C LEU A 20 -8.61 27.60 24.11
N THR A 21 -7.64 26.70 24.07
CA THR A 21 -7.01 26.32 22.81
C THR A 21 -7.91 25.26 22.18
N SER A 22 -8.60 25.66 21.11
CA SER A 22 -9.28 24.75 20.18
C SER A 22 -8.22 23.88 19.50
N GLY A 23 -7.78 22.85 20.20
CA GLY A 23 -6.96 21.78 19.64
C GLY A 23 -7.86 20.88 18.81
N CYS A 24 -7.71 20.97 17.48
CA CYS A 24 -8.17 19.93 16.57
C CYS A 24 -7.62 18.59 17.07
N SER A 25 -8.49 17.80 17.68
CA SER A 25 -8.17 16.44 18.08
C SER A 25 -8.06 15.62 16.81
N TYR A 26 -6.81 15.34 16.42
CA TYR A 26 -6.51 14.43 15.34
C TYR A 26 -7.08 13.06 15.73
N VAL A 27 -8.04 12.59 14.95
CA VAL A 27 -8.74 11.33 15.18
C VAL A 27 -7.71 10.20 15.05
N LYS A 28 -7.41 9.57 16.19
CA LYS A 28 -6.63 8.36 16.30
C LYS A 28 -7.45 7.20 15.73
N GLY A 29 -7.37 7.00 14.43
CA GLY A 29 -8.07 5.94 13.70
C GLY A 29 -7.18 4.72 13.44
N PHE A 30 -7.45 3.64 14.19
CA PHE A 30 -7.42 2.25 13.76
C PHE A 30 -6.16 1.64 13.12
N TYR A 31 -5.22 1.23 13.96
CA TYR A 31 -4.59 -0.11 13.84
C TYR A 31 -4.60 -0.76 15.23
N GLY A 32 -5.79 -1.21 15.64
CA GLY A 32 -6.02 -1.96 16.86
C GLY A 32 -6.13 -3.46 16.58
N GLY A 33 -5.11 -4.06 15.97
CA GLY A 33 -4.90 -5.50 16.07
C GLY A 33 -4.26 -5.79 17.42
N LYS A 34 -4.83 -6.70 18.22
CA LYS A 34 -4.19 -7.16 19.46
C LYS A 34 -2.75 -7.58 19.15
N ALA A 35 -1.79 -7.07 19.93
CA ALA A 35 -0.39 -7.44 19.83
C ALA A 35 -0.26 -8.98 19.89
N GLN A 36 -0.03 -9.61 18.75
CA GLN A 36 0.46 -10.98 18.73
C GLN A 36 1.92 -10.92 19.16
N THR A 37 2.23 -11.64 20.23
CA THR A 37 3.59 -11.95 20.63
C THR A 37 4.28 -12.66 19.46
N GLN A 38 5.12 -11.94 18.73
CA GLN A 38 6.05 -12.55 17.77
C GLN A 38 7.45 -12.51 18.33
N THR A 39 7.88 -13.67 18.81
CA THR A 39 9.28 -14.00 19.03
C THR A 39 9.92 -14.27 17.66
N ALA A 40 10.59 -13.27 17.09
CA ALA A 40 11.73 -13.38 16.19
C ALA A 40 12.18 -11.95 15.83
N THR A 41 13.37 -11.55 16.27
CA THR A 41 14.02 -10.32 15.82
C THR A 41 14.50 -10.47 14.38
N THR A 42 13.57 -10.43 13.41
CA THR A 42 13.90 -10.16 12.02
C THR A 42 14.16 -8.67 11.87
N ALA A 43 15.32 -8.31 11.30
CA ALA A 43 15.67 -6.93 11.01
C ALA A 43 14.58 -6.23 10.18
N ALA A 44 14.29 -4.98 10.49
CA ALA A 44 13.22 -4.20 9.85
C ALA A 44 13.48 -4.05 8.33
N THR A 45 12.50 -4.44 7.52
CA THR A 45 12.52 -4.26 6.06
C THR A 45 12.20 -2.81 5.71
N VAL A 46 13.06 -2.15 4.94
CA VAL A 46 12.81 -0.79 4.42
C VAL A 46 12.01 -0.91 3.13
N LEU A 47 10.83 -0.27 3.08
CA LEU A 47 9.92 -0.28 1.92
C LEU A 47 10.60 0.11 0.59
N TYR A 48 11.65 0.92 0.69
CA TYR A 48 12.41 1.49 -0.43
C TYR A 48 13.79 0.86 -0.68
N ALA A 49 14.18 -0.18 0.09
CA ALA A 49 15.49 -0.82 -0.09
C ALA A 49 15.47 -2.36 -0.03
N PRO A 50 14.59 -3.06 -0.76
CA PRO A 50 14.78 -4.50 -1.00
C PRO A 50 16.05 -4.73 -1.85
N GLU A 51 16.57 -5.96 -1.84
CA GLU A 51 17.51 -6.41 -2.88
C GLU A 51 16.82 -6.30 -4.25
N ARG A 52 17.52 -5.79 -5.26
CA ARG A 52 16.94 -5.42 -6.56
C ARG A 52 17.60 -6.21 -7.68
N HIS A 53 16.81 -7.00 -8.37
CA HIS A 53 17.19 -7.69 -9.60
C HIS A 53 16.48 -7.15 -10.84
N TYR A 54 15.42 -6.36 -10.65
CA TYR A 54 14.71 -5.65 -11.71
C TYR A 54 15.45 -4.38 -12.15
N ALA A 55 15.05 -3.80 -13.28
CA ALA A 55 15.81 -2.78 -13.99
C ALA A 55 15.90 -1.44 -13.22
N ALA A 56 14.76 -0.90 -12.76
CA ALA A 56 14.72 0.33 -11.95
C ALA A 56 13.36 0.55 -11.29
N ASP A 57 13.33 1.44 -10.29
CA ASP A 57 12.10 2.11 -9.89
C ASP A 57 11.78 3.23 -10.90
N ILE A 58 10.49 3.43 -11.20
CA ILE A 58 10.00 4.53 -12.03
C ILE A 58 8.82 5.22 -11.35
N SER A 59 8.54 6.45 -11.78
CA SER A 59 7.34 7.16 -11.33
C SER A 59 6.08 6.62 -12.00
N ALA A 60 4.94 6.71 -11.33
CA ALA A 60 3.64 6.41 -11.94
C ALA A 60 3.37 7.26 -13.20
N ALA A 61 3.79 8.53 -13.21
CA ALA A 61 3.67 9.39 -14.39
C ALA A 61 4.48 8.86 -15.59
N ARG A 62 5.71 8.36 -15.35
CA ARG A 62 6.52 7.74 -16.41
C ARG A 62 5.86 6.46 -16.92
N ALA A 63 5.32 5.64 -16.02
CA ALA A 63 4.61 4.43 -16.40
C ALA A 63 3.38 4.74 -17.26
N TYR A 64 2.58 5.73 -16.86
CA TYR A 64 1.43 6.20 -17.64
C TYR A 64 1.83 6.63 -19.05
N VAL A 65 2.78 7.55 -19.20
CA VAL A 65 3.22 8.01 -20.53
C VAL A 65 3.76 6.86 -21.38
N SER A 66 4.51 5.94 -20.77
CA SER A 66 5.09 4.78 -21.46
C SER A 66 4.03 3.76 -21.92
N ALA A 67 2.92 3.63 -21.18
CA ALA A 67 1.79 2.77 -21.55
C ALA A 67 1.00 3.33 -22.74
N GLN A 68 1.05 4.66 -22.96
CA GLN A 68 0.36 5.30 -24.09
C GLN A 68 1.18 5.34 -25.39
N LEU A 69 2.43 4.87 -25.36
CA LEU A 69 3.26 4.79 -26.57
C LEU A 69 2.68 3.81 -27.62
N PRO A 70 3.12 3.90 -28.88
CA PRO A 70 2.78 2.91 -29.91
C PRO A 70 3.19 1.49 -29.49
N ALA A 71 2.48 0.47 -30.00
CA ALA A 71 2.63 -0.92 -29.56
C ALA A 71 4.09 -1.43 -29.55
N SER A 72 4.93 -1.00 -30.49
CA SER A 72 6.34 -1.39 -30.57
C SER A 72 7.24 -0.85 -29.45
N GLN A 73 6.77 0.16 -28.70
CA GLN A 73 7.49 0.83 -27.61
C GLN A 73 6.69 0.82 -26.31
N ARG A 74 5.47 0.28 -26.33
CA ARG A 74 4.52 0.35 -25.24
C ARG A 74 5.01 -0.46 -24.05
N MET A 75 4.96 0.18 -22.89
CA MET A 75 5.16 -0.51 -21.61
C MET A 75 3.87 -1.20 -21.18
N ALA A 76 3.96 -2.49 -20.86
CA ALA A 76 2.86 -3.20 -20.23
C ALA A 76 2.72 -2.77 -18.77
N LEU A 77 1.48 -2.50 -18.34
CA LEU A 77 1.17 -2.28 -16.93
C LEU A 77 0.70 -3.59 -16.33
N LEU A 78 1.33 -4.00 -15.22
CA LEU A 78 0.96 -5.19 -14.47
C LEU A 78 0.54 -4.78 -13.06
N ASP A 79 -0.74 -4.91 -12.75
CA ASP A 79 -1.28 -4.64 -11.43
C ASP A 79 -1.33 -5.93 -10.61
N VAL A 80 -0.57 -5.95 -9.52
CA VAL A 80 -0.45 -7.12 -8.63
C VAL A 80 -1.25 -6.98 -7.34
N ARG A 81 -2.10 -5.96 -7.23
CA ARG A 81 -2.96 -5.75 -6.05
C ARG A 81 -4.03 -6.82 -5.90
N ASP A 82 -4.71 -6.86 -4.75
CA ASP A 82 -5.88 -7.72 -4.56
C ASP A 82 -6.97 -7.39 -5.59
N ALA A 83 -7.80 -8.40 -5.91
CA ALA A 83 -8.86 -8.25 -6.90
C ALA A 83 -9.84 -7.11 -6.54
N THR A 84 -10.16 -6.94 -5.26
CA THR A 84 -11.07 -5.87 -4.87
C THR A 84 -10.45 -4.48 -5.01
N GLU A 85 -9.14 -4.33 -4.81
CA GLU A 85 -8.44 -3.08 -5.04
C GLU A 85 -8.47 -2.68 -6.52
N TYR A 86 -8.26 -3.65 -7.40
CA TYR A 86 -8.32 -3.46 -8.84
C TYR A 86 -9.75 -3.09 -9.29
N ARG A 87 -10.77 -3.73 -8.71
CA ARG A 87 -12.20 -3.39 -8.95
C ARG A 87 -12.56 -1.97 -8.51
N MET A 88 -11.92 -1.45 -7.48
CA MET A 88 -12.11 -0.08 -6.99
C MET A 88 -11.34 0.98 -7.82
N GLY A 89 -10.62 0.54 -8.86
CA GLY A 89 -9.94 1.39 -9.80
C GLY A 89 -8.56 0.85 -10.16
N HIS A 90 -8.17 0.94 -11.42
CA HIS A 90 -6.86 0.52 -11.93
C HIS A 90 -6.45 1.31 -13.17
N PRO A 91 -5.15 1.38 -13.52
CA PRO A 91 -4.72 1.99 -14.77
C PRO A 91 -5.38 1.31 -15.96
N GLU A 92 -5.86 2.11 -16.92
CA GLU A 92 -6.45 1.57 -18.13
C GLU A 92 -5.46 0.68 -18.89
N GLY A 93 -5.93 -0.50 -19.32
CA GLY A 93 -5.09 -1.47 -20.04
C GLY A 93 -4.11 -2.26 -19.16
N ALA A 94 -4.14 -2.11 -17.83
CA ALA A 94 -3.31 -2.90 -16.95
C ALA A 94 -3.78 -4.35 -16.85
N PHE A 95 -2.88 -5.30 -17.07
CA PHE A 95 -3.11 -6.71 -16.76
C PHE A 95 -3.16 -6.92 -15.25
N HIS A 96 -4.11 -7.70 -14.77
CA HIS A 96 -4.28 -8.02 -13.36
C HIS A 96 -3.82 -9.44 -13.05
N VAL A 97 -2.78 -9.53 -12.23
CA VAL A 97 -2.26 -10.80 -11.70
C VAL A 97 -1.97 -10.61 -10.20
N PRO A 98 -2.93 -10.91 -9.32
CA PRO A 98 -2.83 -10.56 -7.91
C PRO A 98 -1.70 -11.33 -7.22
N TYR A 99 -0.82 -10.64 -6.48
CA TYR A 99 0.32 -11.26 -5.80
C TYR A 99 0.81 -10.42 -4.59
N PRO A 100 1.24 -11.05 -3.48
CA PRO A 100 1.22 -12.48 -3.19
C PRO A 100 -0.10 -12.98 -2.58
N ARG A 101 -1.06 -12.08 -2.36
CA ARG A 101 -2.25 -12.33 -1.54
C ARG A 101 -3.53 -11.94 -2.24
N ILE A 102 -4.59 -12.70 -1.97
CA ILE A 102 -5.96 -12.40 -2.35
C ILE A 102 -6.85 -12.57 -1.11
N TYR A 103 -7.58 -11.53 -0.74
CA TYR A 103 -8.56 -11.59 0.33
C TYR A 103 -9.91 -11.97 -0.24
N ARG A 104 -10.44 -13.15 0.08
CA ARG A 104 -11.75 -13.58 -0.42
C ARG A 104 -12.91 -13.06 0.41
N GLN A 105 -12.76 -13.06 1.75
CA GLN A 105 -13.86 -12.68 2.65
C GLN A 105 -13.35 -11.86 3.84
N CYS A 106 -14.01 -10.73 4.06
CA CYS A 106 -13.82 -9.93 5.27
C CYS A 106 -14.82 -10.34 6.33
N GLN A 107 -14.42 -10.23 7.60
CA GLN A 107 -15.36 -10.34 8.72
C GLN A 107 -16.44 -9.26 8.57
N PRO A 108 -17.70 -9.56 8.92
CA PRO A 108 -18.77 -8.59 8.89
C PRO A 108 -18.49 -7.45 9.87
N HIS A 109 -19.17 -6.32 9.67
CA HIS A 109 -19.12 -5.22 10.63
C HIS A 109 -19.62 -5.70 12.01
N PRO A 110 -18.94 -5.35 13.13
CA PRO A 110 -19.30 -5.84 14.47
C PRO A 110 -20.73 -5.52 14.91
N SER A 111 -21.34 -4.46 14.37
CA SER A 111 -22.74 -4.10 14.63
C SER A 111 -23.76 -4.87 13.77
N GLY A 112 -23.33 -5.67 12.80
CA GLY A 112 -24.21 -6.41 11.89
C GLY A 112 -24.97 -5.55 10.88
N ALA A 113 -24.62 -4.28 10.71
CA ALA A 113 -25.27 -3.40 9.74
C ALA A 113 -24.95 -3.86 8.30
N GLU A 114 -25.99 -4.19 7.54
CA GLU A 114 -25.91 -4.75 6.17
C GLU A 114 -25.19 -3.82 5.17
N GLN A 115 -25.21 -2.52 5.42
CA GLN A 115 -24.60 -1.49 4.57
C GLN A 115 -23.22 -1.03 5.08
N ALA A 116 -22.71 -1.62 6.16
CA ALA A 116 -21.45 -1.17 6.73
C ALA A 116 -20.27 -1.54 5.83
N GLN A 117 -19.37 -0.58 5.63
CA GLN A 117 -18.18 -0.79 4.83
C GLN A 117 -17.22 -1.75 5.56
N ILE A 118 -17.07 -2.97 5.04
CA ILE A 118 -16.20 -4.00 5.62
C ILE A 118 -14.75 -3.96 5.08
N ARG A 119 -14.54 -3.24 3.98
CA ARG A 119 -13.20 -2.99 3.39
C ARG A 119 -12.79 -1.53 3.52
N SER A 120 -11.47 -1.27 3.44
CA SER A 120 -10.95 0.08 3.23
C SER A 120 -11.50 0.71 1.94
N ASP A 121 -11.43 2.04 1.83
CA ASP A 121 -11.97 2.79 0.67
C ASP A 121 -11.31 2.41 -0.65
N ASP A 122 -10.08 1.94 -0.59
CA ASP A 122 -9.29 1.42 -1.70
C ASP A 122 -9.38 -0.11 -1.88
N GLY A 123 -10.15 -0.81 -1.04
CA GLY A 123 -10.36 -2.27 -1.11
C GLY A 123 -9.24 -3.12 -0.48
N SER A 124 -8.13 -2.52 -0.06
CA SER A 124 -6.91 -3.26 0.29
C SER A 124 -6.97 -4.04 1.59
N GLU A 125 -7.85 -3.67 2.51
CA GLU A 125 -7.88 -4.22 3.85
C GLU A 125 -9.30 -4.58 4.28
N CYS A 126 -9.42 -5.72 4.96
CA CYS A 126 -10.61 -6.04 5.73
C CYS A 126 -10.58 -5.29 7.07
N ARG A 127 -11.45 -4.28 7.24
CA ARG A 127 -11.44 -3.38 8.41
C ARG A 127 -11.65 -4.11 9.75
N TYR A 128 -12.33 -5.26 9.72
CA TYR A 128 -12.67 -6.06 10.91
C TYR A 128 -11.96 -7.41 10.95
N GLY A 129 -10.93 -7.57 10.12
CA GLY A 129 -10.20 -8.84 9.96
C GLY A 129 -10.74 -9.71 8.83
N VAL A 130 -9.99 -10.76 8.52
CA VAL A 130 -10.26 -11.70 7.43
C VAL A 130 -10.96 -12.94 7.99
N VAL A 131 -11.87 -13.54 7.22
CA VAL A 131 -12.42 -14.85 7.61
C VAL A 131 -11.30 -15.90 7.57
N PRO A 132 -11.06 -16.71 8.61
CA PRO A 132 -10.00 -17.72 8.61
C PRO A 132 -10.09 -18.64 7.37
N GLY A 133 -8.96 -18.84 6.69
CA GLY A 133 -8.88 -19.65 5.46
C GLY A 133 -9.38 -18.96 4.19
N SER A 134 -9.83 -17.70 4.27
CA SER A 134 -10.29 -16.93 3.10
C SER A 134 -9.19 -16.07 2.46
N GLU A 135 -8.00 -16.01 3.06
CA GLU A 135 -6.82 -15.46 2.42
C GLU A 135 -6.16 -16.54 1.55
N VAL A 136 -6.00 -16.26 0.27
CA VAL A 136 -5.23 -17.10 -0.65
C VAL A 136 -3.87 -16.48 -0.83
N ARG A 137 -2.83 -17.31 -0.71
CA ARG A 137 -1.49 -16.93 -1.15
C ARG A 137 -1.20 -17.56 -2.49
N MET A 138 -0.85 -16.74 -3.46
CA MET A 138 -0.37 -17.19 -4.75
C MET A 138 1.10 -17.59 -4.59
N SER A 139 1.47 -18.78 -5.05
CA SER A 139 2.87 -19.19 -5.03
C SER A 139 3.67 -18.40 -6.07
N ALA A 140 5.00 -18.32 -5.90
CA ALA A 140 5.87 -17.69 -6.89
C ALA A 140 5.77 -18.36 -8.27
N ALA A 141 5.62 -19.70 -8.29
CA ALA A 141 5.47 -20.47 -9.52
C ALA A 141 4.14 -20.19 -10.23
N ASP A 142 3.03 -20.16 -9.49
CA ASP A 142 1.73 -19.84 -10.07
C ASP A 142 1.70 -18.40 -10.59
N PHE A 143 2.30 -17.47 -9.85
CA PHE A 143 2.40 -16.07 -10.27
C PHE A 143 3.22 -15.93 -11.56
N TRP A 144 4.39 -16.56 -11.61
CA TRP A 144 5.22 -16.59 -12.82
C TRP A 144 4.43 -17.11 -14.02
N GLN A 145 3.74 -18.24 -13.86
CA GLN A 145 2.96 -18.84 -14.94
C GLN A 145 1.83 -17.91 -15.39
N ALA A 146 1.06 -17.36 -14.45
CA ALA A 146 -0.03 -16.45 -14.75
C ALA A 146 0.43 -15.19 -15.49
N VAL A 147 1.61 -14.65 -15.16
CA VAL A 147 2.19 -13.52 -15.89
C VAL A 147 2.64 -13.92 -17.29
N VAL A 148 3.27 -15.08 -17.46
CA VAL A 148 3.66 -15.60 -18.79
C VAL A 148 2.45 -15.80 -19.71
N ASP A 149 1.32 -16.24 -19.16
CA ASP A 149 0.10 -16.47 -19.93
C ASP A 149 -0.51 -15.17 -20.47
N VAL A 150 -0.51 -14.09 -19.67
CA VAL A 150 -1.06 -12.79 -20.09
C VAL A 150 -0.06 -11.88 -20.80
N LEU A 151 1.24 -12.06 -20.54
CA LEU A 151 2.34 -11.28 -21.09
C LEU A 151 3.46 -12.19 -21.64
N PRO A 152 3.23 -12.94 -22.73
CA PRO A 152 4.20 -13.92 -23.23
C PRO A 152 5.48 -13.28 -23.82
N TYR A 153 5.43 -12.00 -24.22
CA TYR A 153 6.55 -11.30 -24.85
C TYR A 153 7.47 -10.65 -23.82
N LYS A 154 8.60 -11.31 -23.53
CA LYS A 154 9.54 -10.93 -22.46
C LYS A 154 10.46 -9.75 -22.76
N ASP A 155 10.47 -9.29 -24.02
CA ASP A 155 11.26 -8.14 -24.47
C ASP A 155 10.55 -6.80 -24.23
N ALA A 156 9.21 -6.81 -24.11
CA ALA A 156 8.45 -5.61 -23.81
C ALA A 156 8.73 -5.14 -22.37
N PRO A 157 8.88 -3.83 -22.13
CA PRO A 157 9.07 -3.33 -20.79
C PRO A 157 7.79 -3.48 -19.96
N ILE A 158 7.94 -3.86 -18.69
CA ILE A 158 6.82 -4.05 -17.76
C ILE A 158 6.96 -3.09 -16.60
N ALA A 159 5.87 -2.38 -16.26
CA ALA A 159 5.73 -1.62 -15.04
C ALA A 159 4.82 -2.36 -14.06
N VAL A 160 5.38 -2.76 -12.91
CA VAL A 160 4.63 -3.46 -11.87
C VAL A 160 4.06 -2.44 -10.88
N LEU A 161 2.75 -2.51 -10.68
CA LEU A 161 1.98 -1.68 -9.78
C LEU A 161 1.50 -2.47 -8.58
N CYS A 162 1.68 -1.91 -7.39
CA CYS A 162 1.09 -2.36 -6.14
C CYS A 162 0.40 -1.16 -5.47
N ARG A 163 -0.25 -1.35 -4.33
CA ARG A 163 -0.86 -0.25 -3.58
C ARG A 163 0.13 0.85 -3.20
N ASN A 164 1.26 0.46 -2.60
CA ASN A 164 2.33 1.33 -2.09
C ASN A 164 3.75 0.79 -2.44
N ALA A 165 3.84 0.09 -3.58
CA ALA A 165 5.06 -0.51 -4.14
C ALA A 165 5.72 -1.67 -3.36
N ALA A 166 5.27 -2.02 -2.15
CA ALA A 166 5.88 -3.13 -1.37
C ALA A 166 5.86 -4.45 -2.16
N CYS A 167 4.67 -4.89 -2.57
CA CYS A 167 4.47 -6.14 -3.30
C CYS A 167 4.97 -6.07 -4.74
N ALA A 168 5.03 -4.87 -5.33
CA ALA A 168 5.55 -4.67 -6.68
C ALA A 168 7.04 -5.00 -6.77
N ALA A 169 7.84 -4.68 -5.76
CA ALA A 169 9.26 -5.00 -5.76
C ALA A 169 9.53 -6.51 -5.68
N GLU A 170 8.73 -7.23 -4.90
CA GLU A 170 8.80 -8.69 -4.82
C GLU A 170 8.44 -9.34 -6.16
N ALA A 171 7.28 -8.95 -6.72
CA ALA A 171 6.85 -9.41 -8.04
C ALA A 171 7.88 -9.07 -9.13
N ALA A 172 8.42 -7.84 -9.14
CA ALA A 172 9.41 -7.41 -10.13
C ALA A 172 10.72 -8.20 -10.05
N ASN A 173 11.21 -8.50 -8.84
CA ASN A 173 12.38 -9.36 -8.66
C ASN A 173 12.14 -10.77 -9.19
N LEU A 174 10.96 -11.34 -8.91
CA LEU A 174 10.58 -12.66 -9.41
C LEU A 174 10.52 -12.67 -10.94
N LEU A 175 9.93 -11.66 -11.57
CA LEU A 175 9.87 -11.55 -13.03
C LEU A 175 11.24 -11.35 -13.69
N ALA A 176 12.13 -10.60 -13.04
CA ALA A 176 13.48 -10.37 -13.55
C ALA A 176 14.41 -11.59 -13.36
N ARG A 177 14.26 -12.31 -12.25
CA ARG A 177 15.08 -13.47 -11.85
C ARG A 177 14.22 -14.63 -11.36
N PRO A 178 13.45 -15.26 -12.25
CA PRO A 178 12.61 -16.41 -11.89
C PRO A 178 13.46 -17.61 -11.45
N ASP A 179 14.74 -17.67 -11.85
CA ASP A 179 15.69 -18.69 -11.41
C ASP A 179 16.00 -18.66 -9.91
N LEU A 180 15.87 -17.50 -9.27
CA LEU A 180 16.14 -17.33 -7.85
C LEU A 180 14.92 -17.59 -6.96
N SER A 181 13.71 -17.52 -7.53
CA SER A 181 12.46 -17.45 -6.78
C SER A 181 11.42 -18.49 -7.20
N VAL A 182 11.56 -19.09 -8.39
CA VAL A 182 10.62 -20.04 -8.97
C VAL A 182 11.29 -21.40 -9.21
N ASP A 183 12.22 -21.47 -10.16
CA ASP A 183 12.95 -22.69 -10.52
C ASP A 183 14.29 -22.33 -11.16
N PRO A 184 15.44 -22.82 -10.65
CA PRO A 184 16.77 -22.58 -11.25
C PRO A 184 16.88 -22.86 -12.75
N LYS A 185 16.05 -23.74 -13.31
CA LYS A 185 15.99 -24.03 -14.76
C LYS A 185 15.50 -22.84 -15.59
N LEU A 186 14.89 -21.84 -14.96
CA LEU A 186 14.45 -20.60 -15.59
C LEU A 186 15.58 -19.57 -15.74
N ALA A 187 16.84 -19.96 -15.51
CA ALA A 187 18.00 -19.08 -15.71
C ALA A 187 18.00 -18.48 -17.12
N GLY A 188 18.08 -17.16 -17.19
CA GLY A 188 18.03 -16.39 -18.44
C GLY A 188 16.64 -16.29 -19.08
N GLN A 189 15.59 -16.83 -18.45
CA GLN A 189 14.22 -16.78 -18.96
C GLN A 189 13.38 -15.63 -18.35
N GLY A 190 13.97 -14.78 -17.51
CA GLY A 190 13.31 -13.61 -16.93
C GLY A 190 12.93 -12.54 -17.97
N TYR A 191 12.06 -11.62 -17.58
CA TYR A 191 11.71 -10.45 -18.39
C TYR A 191 12.87 -9.47 -18.46
N ARG A 192 13.13 -8.93 -19.65
CA ARG A 192 14.32 -8.12 -19.92
C ARG A 192 14.33 -6.79 -19.17
N SER A 193 13.17 -6.13 -19.10
CA SER A 193 13.03 -4.77 -18.58
C SER A 193 11.82 -4.69 -17.64
N VAL A 194 12.02 -5.02 -16.37
CA VAL A 194 10.99 -4.91 -15.34
C VAL A 194 11.22 -3.68 -14.47
N TYR A 195 10.19 -2.88 -14.28
CA TYR A 195 10.20 -1.67 -13.48
C TYR A 195 9.17 -1.74 -12.36
N VAL A 196 9.45 -1.06 -11.25
CA VAL A 196 8.50 -0.90 -10.15
C VAL A 196 7.95 0.52 -10.16
N ILE A 197 6.62 0.66 -10.19
CA ILE A 197 5.97 1.96 -9.97
C ILE A 197 6.07 2.29 -8.50
N LYS A 198 6.98 3.20 -8.14
CA LYS A 198 7.41 3.33 -6.74
C LYS A 198 6.37 3.99 -5.85
N GLU A 199 5.55 4.85 -6.41
CA GLU A 199 4.47 5.50 -5.72
C GLU A 199 3.25 4.59 -5.56
N GLY A 200 3.16 3.46 -6.25
CA GLY A 200 1.99 2.59 -6.20
C GLY A 200 0.69 3.24 -6.71
N PHE A 201 -0.45 2.57 -6.50
CA PHE A 201 -1.75 3.07 -6.98
C PHE A 201 -2.35 4.14 -6.06
N VAL A 202 -2.30 3.88 -4.76
CA VAL A 202 -2.78 4.79 -3.69
C VAL A 202 -1.60 5.54 -3.08
N GLY A 203 -0.51 4.79 -2.91
CA GLY A 203 0.79 5.26 -2.47
C GLY A 203 1.02 5.29 -0.99
N ALA A 204 2.05 6.05 -0.65
CA ALA A 204 2.54 6.24 0.70
C ALA A 204 2.96 7.71 0.85
N PRO A 205 3.18 8.18 2.09
CA PRO A 205 3.85 9.45 2.32
C PRO A 205 5.15 9.54 1.49
N MET A 206 5.46 10.70 0.90
CA MET A 206 6.58 10.94 -0.03
C MET A 206 7.98 10.92 0.62
N VAL A 207 8.19 10.07 1.63
CA VAL A 207 9.40 10.03 2.45
C VAL A 207 9.75 8.59 2.76
N ALA A 208 11.05 8.28 2.86
CA ALA A 208 11.49 6.95 3.24
C ALA A 208 10.93 6.62 4.63
N THR A 209 10.19 5.53 4.77
CA THR A 209 9.58 5.14 6.05
C THR A 209 10.02 3.75 6.50
N ASP A 210 10.13 3.57 7.81
CA ASP A 210 10.18 2.25 8.44
C ASP A 210 8.76 1.64 8.41
N VAL A 211 8.65 0.43 7.85
CA VAL A 211 7.37 -0.27 7.67
C VAL A 211 6.74 -0.66 9.00
N GLN A 212 7.53 -0.89 10.05
CA GLN A 212 7.01 -1.30 11.36
C GLN A 212 6.46 -0.13 12.16
N THR A 213 7.16 1.01 12.12
CA THR A 213 6.83 2.17 12.97
C THR A 213 6.15 3.31 12.22
N GLY A 214 6.13 3.29 10.88
CA GLY A 214 5.65 4.38 10.03
C GLY A 214 6.51 5.66 10.11
N ARG A 215 7.65 5.60 10.79
CA ARG A 215 8.55 6.75 11.01
C ARG A 215 9.37 7.04 9.78
N VAL A 216 9.67 8.31 9.56
CA VAL A 216 10.52 8.74 8.44
C VAL A 216 11.97 8.45 8.76
N LEU A 217 12.64 7.74 7.85
CA LEU A 217 14.06 7.49 7.88
C LEU A 217 14.79 8.69 7.29
N SER A 218 15.70 9.25 8.09
CA SER A 218 16.53 10.41 7.77
C SER A 218 17.99 10.10 8.05
N THR A 219 18.91 10.81 7.40
CA THR A 219 20.34 10.81 7.75
C THR A 219 20.65 11.80 8.88
N GLU A 220 19.68 12.61 9.33
CA GLU A 220 19.85 13.55 10.43
C GLU A 220 19.91 12.86 11.79
N LYS A 221 21.01 13.07 12.52
CA LYS A 221 21.28 12.50 13.85
C LYS A 221 20.37 12.99 14.98
N LYS A 222 19.33 13.78 14.68
CA LYS A 222 18.38 14.32 15.67
C LYS A 222 17.35 13.31 16.15
N ALA A 223 17.28 12.14 15.51
CA ALA A 223 16.28 11.11 15.77
C ALA A 223 16.87 9.83 16.38
N GLN A 224 16.01 8.86 16.69
CA GLN A 224 16.43 7.54 17.17
C GLN A 224 17.18 6.79 16.07
N ALA A 225 18.36 6.24 16.39
CA ALA A 225 19.15 5.47 15.45
C ALA A 225 18.36 4.24 14.94
N PHE A 226 18.28 4.08 13.62
CA PHE A 226 17.67 2.96 12.93
C PHE A 226 18.76 2.00 12.44
N LYS A 227 18.66 0.71 12.79
CA LYS A 227 19.61 -0.32 12.33
C LYS A 227 19.04 -1.01 11.09
N GLN A 228 19.65 -0.77 9.94
CA GLN A 228 19.33 -1.48 8.69
C GLN A 228 20.05 -2.84 8.64
N SER A 229 19.44 -3.83 7.99
CA SER A 229 19.97 -5.19 7.83
C SER A 229 21.20 -5.30 6.92
N SER A 230 21.39 -4.37 5.98
CA SER A 230 22.41 -4.51 4.91
C SER A 230 23.05 -3.19 4.45
N GLY A 231 22.97 -2.12 5.24
CA GLY A 231 23.49 -0.80 4.84
C GLY A 231 24.76 -0.39 5.61
N LYS A 232 25.70 0.27 4.93
CA LYS A 232 26.79 1.03 5.60
C LYS A 232 26.33 2.37 6.16
N THR A 233 25.17 2.88 5.69
CA THR A 233 24.63 4.19 6.08
C THR A 233 23.80 4.08 7.35
N GLN A 234 24.19 4.83 8.38
CA GLN A 234 23.39 4.97 9.60
C GLN A 234 22.18 5.88 9.32
N LEU A 235 20.97 5.35 9.50
CA LEU A 235 19.72 6.10 9.40
C LEU A 235 19.17 6.42 10.80
N TYR A 236 18.25 7.38 10.87
CA TYR A 236 17.57 7.83 12.08
C TYR A 236 16.08 7.99 11.81
N ALA A 237 15.23 7.51 12.73
CA ALA A 237 13.78 7.50 12.59
C ALA A 237 13.10 8.70 13.27
N GLN A 238 12.53 9.61 12.48
CA GLN A 238 11.81 10.81 12.90
C GLN A 238 10.29 10.58 12.83
N PRO A 239 9.45 11.31 13.61
CA PRO A 239 8.01 11.36 13.35
C PRO A 239 7.76 11.84 11.91
N SER A 240 6.80 11.21 11.21
CA SER A 240 6.35 11.73 9.93
C SER A 240 5.61 13.05 10.14
N VAL A 241 5.95 14.07 9.36
CA VAL A 241 5.16 15.28 9.24
C VAL A 241 4.33 15.12 7.97
N PRO A 242 3.03 14.86 8.09
CA PRO A 242 2.19 14.77 6.91
C PRO A 242 2.07 16.15 6.25
N VAL A 243 1.96 16.15 4.93
CA VAL A 243 1.87 17.34 4.09
C VAL A 243 0.52 17.31 3.40
N ASP A 244 -0.20 18.42 3.45
CA ASP A 244 -1.36 18.71 2.61
C ASP A 244 -0.83 19.00 1.20
N ALA A 245 -0.73 17.95 0.40
CA ALA A 245 -0.07 17.95 -0.90
C ALA A 245 -1.01 18.43 -2.00
N ASP A 246 -2.32 18.21 -1.85
CA ASP A 246 -3.33 18.74 -2.77
C ASP A 246 -3.85 20.15 -2.41
N ASN A 247 -3.45 20.66 -1.23
CA ASN A 247 -3.72 22.00 -0.74
C ASN A 247 -5.23 22.27 -0.55
N ASP A 248 -5.99 21.27 -0.10
CA ASP A 248 -7.41 21.38 0.22
C ASP A 248 -7.69 21.82 1.67
N GLY A 249 -6.64 22.01 2.47
CA GLY A 249 -6.68 22.38 3.88
C GLY A 249 -6.87 21.19 4.83
N LYS A 250 -6.86 19.96 4.34
CA LYS A 250 -7.07 18.72 5.10
C LYS A 250 -5.99 17.69 4.75
N ILE A 251 -5.34 17.20 5.78
CA ILE A 251 -4.40 16.09 5.63
C ILE A 251 -5.19 14.78 5.57
N THR A 252 -5.25 14.17 4.38
CA THR A 252 -5.99 12.93 4.11
C THR A 252 -5.17 11.93 3.28
N GLN A 253 -5.79 10.83 2.84
CA GLN A 253 -5.14 9.88 1.93
C GLN A 253 -4.95 10.45 0.52
N ALA A 254 -5.71 11.48 0.15
CA ALA A 254 -5.59 12.15 -1.15
C ALA A 254 -4.19 12.77 -1.35
N ASP A 255 -3.50 13.11 -0.27
CA ASP A 255 -2.13 13.66 -0.28
C ASP A 255 -1.04 12.63 -0.62
N TRP A 256 -1.39 11.34 -0.71
CA TRP A 256 -0.40 10.30 -0.91
C TRP A 256 0.05 10.24 -2.37
N SER A 257 1.33 9.93 -2.57
CA SER A 257 2.02 10.00 -3.87
C SER A 257 1.48 9.11 -5.01
N GLY A 258 0.50 8.25 -4.75
CA GLY A 258 0.10 7.21 -5.69
C GLY A 258 -0.56 7.71 -6.96
N TRP A 259 -0.64 6.80 -7.93
CA TRP A 259 -1.28 6.98 -9.24
C TRP A 259 -2.60 7.74 -9.17
N ARG A 260 -3.53 7.29 -8.32
CA ARG A 260 -4.89 7.84 -8.22
C ARG A 260 -4.95 9.13 -7.42
N ASN A 261 -4.11 9.24 -6.39
CA ASN A 261 -4.24 10.26 -5.35
C ASN A 261 -3.50 11.53 -5.79
N PHE A 262 -2.37 11.88 -5.17
CA PHE A 262 -1.64 13.11 -5.47
C PHE A 262 -1.33 13.31 -6.96
N LEU A 263 -1.03 12.25 -7.71
CA LEU A 263 -0.70 12.35 -9.13
C LEU A 263 -1.93 12.50 -10.03
N GLY A 264 -3.14 12.16 -9.55
CA GLY A 264 -4.40 12.32 -10.28
C GLY A 264 -4.42 11.67 -11.67
N LEU A 265 -3.67 10.58 -11.88
CA LEU A 265 -3.55 9.94 -13.19
C LEU A 265 -4.84 9.18 -13.54
N PRO A 266 -5.21 9.12 -14.84
CA PRO A 266 -6.41 8.41 -15.28
C PRO A 266 -6.43 6.95 -14.82
N TYR A 267 -7.59 6.51 -14.36
CA TYR A 267 -7.86 5.12 -14.00
C TYR A 267 -9.31 4.78 -14.35
N VAL A 268 -9.59 3.49 -14.52
CA VAL A 268 -10.92 2.97 -14.85
C VAL A 268 -11.38 2.00 -13.77
N MET A 269 -12.69 1.83 -13.66
CA MET A 269 -13.32 0.82 -12.80
C MET A 269 -13.94 -0.33 -13.61
N SER A 270 -14.04 -0.18 -14.93
CA SER A 270 -14.55 -1.21 -15.83
C SER A 270 -13.56 -2.37 -15.89
N LEU A 271 -14.05 -3.57 -15.59
CA LEU A 271 -13.25 -4.79 -15.69
C LEU A 271 -13.30 -5.32 -17.12
N GLN A 272 -12.13 -5.57 -17.71
CA GLN A 272 -12.01 -6.23 -19.01
C GLN A 272 -11.55 -7.67 -18.79
N PRO A 273 -12.37 -8.69 -19.10
CA PRO A 273 -12.01 -10.09 -18.86
C PRO A 273 -10.68 -10.52 -19.49
N SER A 274 -10.32 -9.96 -20.64
CA SER A 274 -9.05 -10.22 -21.33
C SER A 274 -7.81 -9.70 -20.60
N LEU A 275 -7.98 -8.81 -19.62
CA LEU A 275 -6.89 -8.29 -18.79
C LEU A 275 -6.79 -9.02 -17.44
N LEU A 276 -7.70 -9.94 -17.14
CA LEU A 276 -7.70 -10.71 -15.90
C LEU A 276 -7.03 -12.06 -16.13
N SER A 277 -6.00 -12.38 -15.32
CA SER A 277 -5.49 -13.75 -15.27
C SER A 277 -6.55 -14.74 -14.84
N GLU A 278 -6.43 -16.00 -15.26
CA GLU A 278 -7.34 -17.08 -14.85
C GLU A 278 -7.45 -17.18 -13.33
N ALA A 279 -6.31 -17.05 -12.64
CA ALA A 279 -6.27 -17.03 -11.19
C ALA A 279 -7.16 -15.92 -10.60
N ALA A 280 -7.31 -14.79 -11.28
CA ALA A 280 -8.05 -13.63 -10.80
C ALA A 280 -9.55 -13.70 -11.12
N GLN A 281 -9.94 -14.34 -12.24
CA GLN A 281 -11.33 -14.36 -12.75
C GLN A 281 -12.40 -14.74 -11.70
N PRO A 282 -12.23 -15.80 -10.88
CA PRO A 282 -13.24 -16.22 -9.91
C PRO A 282 -13.55 -15.20 -8.80
N TYR A 283 -12.73 -14.15 -8.65
CA TYR A 283 -12.88 -13.11 -7.63
C TYR A 283 -13.67 -11.91 -8.10
N TYR A 284 -13.93 -11.80 -9.41
CA TYR A 284 -14.63 -10.67 -10.00
C TYR A 284 -16.08 -10.98 -10.39
N GLU A 285 -16.41 -12.26 -10.55
CA GLU A 285 -17.76 -12.74 -10.87
C GLU A 285 -18.66 -12.91 -9.63
N LYS A 286 -18.13 -12.64 -8.43
CA LYS A 286 -18.89 -12.75 -7.18
C LYS A 286 -19.39 -11.36 -6.76
N PRO A 287 -20.70 -11.20 -6.50
CA PRO A 287 -21.27 -9.95 -5.98
C PRO A 287 -20.49 -9.41 -4.78
#